data_AF-A0A645IWB4-F1
#
_entry.id   AF-A0A645IWB4-F1
#
_cell.length_a   1.000
_cell.length_b   1.000
_cell.length_c   1.000
_cell.angle_alpha   90.00
_cell.angle_beta   90.00
_cell.angle_gamma   90.00
#
_symmetry.space_group_name_H-M   'P 1'
#
loop_
_entity.id
_entity.type
_entity.pdbx_description
1 polymer ?
#
loop_
_entity_poly.entity_id
_entity_poly.type
_entity_poly.pdbx_seq_one_letter_code
_entity_poly.pdbx_strand_id
1 'polypeptide(L)'
;MTAAELFSSGDAARSEEILQLGKYVQSVKNAERNQTAPDKIEFWEWTETEIKNCSQNLKKHLIIDDSFVQFPHGKTMARLNHLRVSLDEAEIAILEAYWNEEQQACTREDLIEKVNIIMDVLCIMMWKCQGGRQCKP
;
A
#
# COMPACT_ATOMS: atom_id res chain seq x y z
N MET A 1 16.07 -0.44 -0.63
CA MET A 1 15.52 -0.93 0.64
C MET A 1 15.27 -2.42 0.49
N THR A 2 15.92 -3.26 1.30
CA THR A 2 15.75 -4.72 1.20
C THR A 2 14.77 -5.20 2.25
N ALA A 3 14.02 -6.28 1.97
CA ALA A 3 13.10 -6.88 2.94
C ALA A 3 13.77 -7.14 4.30
N ALA A 4 15.07 -7.47 4.27
CA ALA A 4 15.95 -7.64 5.44
C ALA A 4 15.92 -6.46 6.42
N GLU A 5 15.77 -5.22 5.95
CA GLU A 5 15.81 -4.04 6.81
C GLU A 5 14.51 -3.84 7.60
N LEU A 6 13.39 -4.40 7.12
CA LEU A 6 12.08 -4.40 7.80
C LEU A 6 11.99 -5.46 8.89
N PHE A 7 12.74 -6.57 8.79
CA PHE A 7 12.67 -7.73 9.69
C PHE A 7 13.35 -7.56 11.07
N SER A 8 13.83 -6.36 11.42
CA SER A 8 14.43 -6.08 12.74
C SER A 8 13.36 -5.83 13.83
N SER A 9 12.40 -6.75 14.01
CA SER A 9 11.52 -6.82 15.18
C SER A 9 10.74 -8.13 15.13
N GLY A 10 10.88 -8.99 16.15
CA GLY A 10 10.37 -10.36 16.22
C GLY A 10 8.85 -10.54 16.24
N ASP A 11 8.17 -10.12 15.18
CA ASP A 11 6.75 -10.40 14.93
C ASP A 11 6.61 -11.07 13.56
N ALA A 12 6.57 -12.40 13.57
CA ALA A 12 6.49 -13.22 12.35
C ALA A 12 5.24 -12.92 11.51
N ALA A 13 4.14 -12.52 12.15
CA ALA A 13 2.90 -12.16 11.46
C ALA A 13 3.07 -10.90 10.59
N ARG A 14 3.69 -9.85 11.13
CA ARG A 14 4.00 -8.62 10.36
C ARG A 14 4.98 -8.87 9.23
N SER A 15 5.90 -9.81 9.45
CA SER A 15 6.90 -10.19 8.45
C SER A 15 6.25 -10.84 7.22
N GLU A 16 5.24 -11.70 7.44
CA GLU A 16 4.46 -12.31 6.35
C GLU A 16 3.60 -11.29 5.62
N GLU A 17 2.94 -10.37 6.34
CA GLU A 17 2.16 -9.29 5.73
C GLU A 17 3.02 -8.45 4.78
N ILE A 18 4.21 -8.04 5.22
CA ILE A 18 5.15 -7.28 4.39
C ILE A 18 5.60 -8.08 3.16
N LEU A 19 5.87 -9.39 3.33
CA LEU A 19 6.26 -10.25 2.22
C LEU A 19 5.12 -10.40 1.20
N GLN A 20 3.89 -10.59 1.66
CA GLN A 20 2.70 -10.66 0.81
C GLN A 20 2.49 -9.34 0.06
N LEU A 21 2.67 -8.19 0.72
CA LEU A 21 2.58 -6.87 0.07
C LEU A 21 3.63 -6.73 -1.05
N GLY A 22 4.85 -7.18 -0.79
CA GLY A 22 5.93 -7.19 -1.79
C GLY A 22 5.59 -8.04 -3.03
N LYS A 23 4.88 -9.16 -2.86
CA LYS A 23 4.39 -9.98 -3.99
C LYS A 23 3.40 -9.20 -4.85
N TYR A 24 2.50 -8.42 -4.25
CA TYR A 24 1.54 -7.60 -4.99
C TYR A 24 2.21 -6.45 -5.74
N VAL A 25 3.18 -5.76 -5.13
CA VAL A 25 3.98 -4.76 -5.83
C VAL A 25 4.71 -5.39 -7.03
N GLN A 26 5.26 -6.59 -6.86
CA GLN A 26 5.92 -7.28 -7.96
C GLN A 26 4.96 -7.74 -9.07
N SER A 27 3.74 -8.15 -8.71
CA SER A 27 2.68 -8.48 -9.67
C SER A 27 2.32 -7.25 -10.52
N VAL A 28 2.09 -6.08 -9.90
CA VAL A 28 1.84 -4.82 -10.63
C VAL A 28 2.98 -4.48 -11.59
N LYS A 29 4.24 -4.59 -11.14
CA LYS A 29 5.42 -4.38 -12.00
C LYS A 29 5.49 -5.35 -13.17
N ASN A 30 5.13 -6.62 -12.95
CA ASN A 30 5.12 -7.62 -14.02
C ASN A 30 3.99 -7.35 -15.03
N ALA A 31 2.83 -6.93 -14.55
CA ALA A 31 1.68 -6.57 -15.38
C ALA A 31 1.96 -5.34 -16.25
N GLU A 32 2.66 -4.34 -15.70
CA GLU A 32 3.20 -3.21 -16.45
C GLU A 32 4.17 -3.71 -17.53
N ARG A 33 5.23 -4.42 -17.15
CA ARG A 33 6.28 -4.89 -18.07
C ARG A 33 5.74 -5.76 -19.21
N ASN A 34 4.80 -6.64 -18.90
CA ASN A 34 4.25 -7.59 -19.87
C ASN A 34 3.02 -7.06 -20.60
N GLN A 35 2.58 -5.83 -20.28
CA GLN A 35 1.37 -5.22 -20.84
C GLN A 35 0.13 -6.11 -20.66
N THR A 36 0.01 -6.74 -19.48
CA THR A 36 -1.14 -7.56 -19.09
C THR A 36 -1.93 -6.88 -17.98
N ALA A 37 -3.16 -7.33 -17.76
CA ALA A 37 -3.93 -6.92 -16.59
C ALA A 37 -3.22 -7.38 -15.30
N PRO A 38 -3.20 -6.56 -14.24
CA PRO A 38 -2.63 -6.94 -12.96
C PRO A 38 -3.55 -7.90 -12.20
N ASP A 39 -2.95 -8.72 -11.36
CA ASP A 39 -3.67 -9.71 -10.57
C ASP A 39 -4.66 -9.04 -9.59
N LYS A 40 -5.72 -9.77 -9.26
CA LYS A 40 -6.61 -9.37 -8.16
C LYS A 40 -5.85 -9.47 -6.83
N ILE A 41 -5.98 -8.45 -6.01
CA ILE A 41 -5.39 -8.39 -4.68
C ILE A 41 -6.40 -8.96 -3.68
N GLU A 42 -5.93 -9.94 -2.91
CA GLU A 42 -6.62 -10.45 -1.73
C GLU A 42 -5.65 -10.42 -0.55
N PHE A 43 -5.98 -9.62 0.47
CA PHE A 43 -5.08 -9.39 1.60
C PHE A 43 -5.87 -9.55 2.90
N TRP A 44 -5.34 -10.31 3.86
CA TRP A 44 -6.10 -10.72 5.06
C TRP A 44 -7.44 -11.41 4.76
N GLU A 45 -7.52 -12.17 3.65
CA GLU A 45 -8.77 -12.77 3.16
C GLU A 45 -9.85 -11.73 2.78
N TRP A 46 -9.44 -10.46 2.61
CA TRP A 46 -10.32 -9.38 2.17
C TRP A 46 -10.12 -9.11 0.68
N THR A 47 -11.24 -8.89 0.01
CA THR A 47 -11.29 -8.39 -1.36
C THR A 47 -10.86 -6.92 -1.43
N GLU A 48 -10.51 -6.46 -2.63
CA GLU A 48 -10.17 -5.06 -2.90
C GLU A 48 -11.25 -4.07 -2.44
N THR A 49 -12.53 -4.43 -2.56
CA THR A 49 -13.64 -3.60 -2.10
C THR A 49 -13.67 -3.48 -0.58
N GLU A 50 -13.46 -4.57 0.14
CA GLU A 50 -13.43 -4.59 1.60
C GLU A 50 -12.22 -3.81 2.14
N ILE A 51 -11.06 -3.94 1.47
CA ILE A 51 -9.86 -3.15 1.75
C ILE A 51 -10.14 -1.64 1.58
N LYS A 52 -10.71 -1.23 0.44
CA LYS A 52 -11.10 0.16 0.17
C LYS A 52 -12.07 0.72 1.21
N ASN A 53 -13.11 -0.03 1.55
CA ASN A 53 -14.11 0.39 2.52
C ASN A 53 -13.50 0.62 3.91
N CYS A 54 -12.59 -0.27 4.32
CA CYS A 54 -11.86 -0.08 5.56
C CYS A 54 -10.96 1.16 5.51
N SER A 55 -10.15 1.31 4.45
CA SER A 55 -9.14 2.38 4.38
C SER A 55 -9.76 3.79 4.29
N GLN A 56 -10.90 3.95 3.61
CA GLN A 56 -11.57 5.25 3.45
C GLN A 56 -11.88 5.94 4.78
N ASN A 57 -12.24 5.15 5.80
CA ASN A 57 -12.51 5.67 7.13
C ASN A 57 -11.22 5.97 7.90
N LEU A 58 -10.12 5.25 7.61
CA LEU A 58 -8.85 5.36 8.31
C LEU A 58 -7.94 6.48 7.79
N LYS A 59 -7.97 6.78 6.49
CA LYS A 59 -7.12 7.83 5.88
C LYS A 59 -7.29 9.20 6.54
N LYS A 60 -8.49 9.50 7.07
CA LYS A 60 -8.78 10.74 7.81
C LYS A 60 -8.11 10.81 9.19
N HIS A 61 -7.76 9.65 9.76
CA HIS A 61 -7.17 9.52 11.09
C HIS A 61 -5.65 9.28 11.07
N LEU A 62 -5.09 8.99 9.89
CA LEU A 62 -3.65 8.77 9.68
C LEU A 62 -2.90 10.09 9.42
N ILE A 63 -3.18 11.13 10.20
CA ILE A 63 -2.35 12.34 10.20
C ILE A 63 -1.08 11.99 10.98
N ILE A 64 0.04 11.83 10.28
CA ILE A 64 1.33 11.59 10.90
C ILE A 64 1.90 12.96 11.28
N ASP A 65 1.88 13.28 12.57
CA ASP A 65 2.58 14.43 13.13
C ASP A 65 3.91 14.01 13.81
N ASP A 66 4.69 14.99 14.28
CA ASP A 66 5.98 14.74 14.93
C ASP A 66 5.89 13.92 16.24
N SER A 67 4.69 13.79 16.83
CA SER A 67 4.49 12.98 18.05
C SER A 67 4.61 11.47 17.78
N PHE A 68 4.51 11.03 16.52
CA PHE A 68 4.62 9.62 16.13
C PHE A 68 6.02 9.03 16.32
N VAL A 69 7.07 9.85 16.35
CA VAL A 69 8.46 9.39 16.54
C VAL A 69 8.70 8.87 17.96
N GLN A 70 7.89 9.28 18.95
CA GLN A 70 8.03 8.87 20.35
C GLN A 70 7.26 7.60 20.72
N PHE A 71 6.49 7.01 19.81
CA PHE A 71 5.75 5.77 20.07
C PHE A 71 6.64 4.50 20.00
N PRO A 72 6.29 3.42 20.73
CA PRO A 72 7.00 2.14 20.67
C PRO A 72 7.16 1.55 19.25
N HIS A 73 6.33 2.00 18.31
CA HIS A 73 6.31 1.56 16.91
C HIS A 73 6.73 2.65 15.90
N GLY A 74 7.29 3.78 16.36
CA GLY A 74 7.62 4.93 15.50
C GLY A 74 8.51 4.59 14.31
N LYS A 75 9.49 3.70 14.49
CA LYS A 75 10.38 3.23 13.39
C LYS A 75 9.63 2.43 12.32
N THR A 76 8.67 1.60 12.70
CA THR A 76 7.84 0.83 11.75
C THR A 76 6.87 1.75 11.03
N MET A 77 6.23 2.68 11.75
CA MET A 77 5.35 3.70 11.18
C MET A 77 6.06 4.57 10.14
N ALA A 78 7.28 5.05 10.44
CA ALA A 78 8.07 5.84 9.51
C ALA A 78 8.39 5.07 8.22
N ARG A 79 8.73 3.78 8.33
CA ARG A 79 9.00 2.91 7.18
C ARG A 79 7.76 2.63 6.34
N LEU A 80 6.62 2.34 6.98
CA LEU A 80 5.35 2.13 6.27
C LEU A 80 4.89 3.42 5.56
N ASN A 81 5.09 4.58 6.19
CA ASN A 81 4.79 5.85 5.54
C ASN A 81 5.74 6.13 4.36
N HIS A 82 7.04 5.84 4.51
CA HIS A 82 7.98 5.94 3.40
C HIS A 82 7.53 5.07 2.23
N LEU A 83 7.12 3.82 2.48
CA LEU A 83 6.55 2.94 1.45
C LEU A 83 5.33 3.54 0.77
N ARG A 84 4.42 4.14 1.56
CA ARG A 84 3.22 4.80 1.04
C ARG A 84 3.58 5.96 0.10
N VAL A 85 4.47 6.85 0.53
CA VAL A 85 4.91 7.99 -0.29
C VAL A 85 5.64 7.52 -1.57
N SER A 86 6.46 6.47 -1.48
CA SER A 86 7.09 5.90 -2.69
C SER A 86 6.08 5.28 -3.67
N LEU A 87 4.91 4.84 -3.20
CA LEU A 87 3.82 4.38 -4.07
C LEU A 87 3.03 5.56 -4.68
N ASP A 88 2.85 6.65 -3.94
CA ASP A 88 2.29 7.90 -4.49
C ASP A 88 3.16 8.39 -5.68
N GLU A 89 4.49 8.35 -5.54
CA GLU A 89 5.42 8.67 -6.65
C GLU A 89 5.28 7.71 -7.84
N ALA A 90 5.05 6.43 -7.58
CA ALA A 90 4.84 5.43 -8.63
C ALA A 90 3.51 5.64 -9.38
N GLU A 91 2.44 6.02 -8.68
CA GLU A 91 1.15 6.36 -9.28
C GLU A 91 1.29 7.56 -10.24
N ILE A 92 2.00 8.61 -9.81
CA ILE A 92 2.30 9.77 -10.66
C ILE A 92 3.08 9.34 -11.91
N ALA A 93 4.12 8.53 -11.75
CA ALA A 93 4.92 8.04 -12.87
C ALA A 93 4.11 7.19 -13.86
N ILE A 94 3.16 6.37 -13.38
CA ILE A 94 2.23 5.62 -14.24
C ILE A 94 1.32 6.58 -15.00
N LEU A 95 0.76 7.57 -14.30
CA LEU A 95 -0.11 8.56 -14.92
C LEU A 95 0.63 9.29 -16.05
N GLU A 96 1.85 9.79 -15.79
CA GLU A 96 2.68 10.48 -16.77
C GLU A 96 3.04 9.59 -17.98
N ALA A 97 3.39 8.33 -17.73
CA ALA A 97 3.82 7.41 -18.80
C ALA A 97 2.65 6.95 -19.70
N TYR A 98 1.44 6.86 -19.15
CA TYR A 98 0.28 6.27 -19.81
C TYR A 98 -0.85 7.26 -20.07
N TRP A 99 -0.63 8.56 -19.85
CA TRP A 99 -1.59 9.61 -20.17
C TRP A 99 -1.83 9.70 -21.68
N ASN A 100 -3.09 9.67 -22.08
CA ASN A 100 -3.51 9.92 -23.44
C ASN A 100 -4.22 11.27 -23.52
N GLU A 101 -3.59 12.24 -24.19
CA GLU A 101 -4.12 13.60 -24.33
C GLU A 101 -5.43 13.67 -25.12
N GLU A 102 -5.62 12.79 -26.12
CA GLU A 102 -6.86 12.80 -26.91
C GLU A 102 -8.05 12.29 -26.08
N GLN A 103 -7.81 11.28 -25.24
CA GLN A 103 -8.83 10.66 -24.40
C GLN A 103 -8.97 11.36 -23.04
N GLN A 104 -8.04 12.26 -22.68
CA GLN A 104 -7.94 12.90 -21.36
C GLN A 104 -8.02 11.86 -20.23
N ALA A 105 -7.34 10.72 -20.43
CA ALA A 105 -7.42 9.57 -19.53
C ALA A 105 -6.11 8.77 -19.50
N CYS A 106 -5.89 8.03 -18.41
CA CYS A 106 -4.78 7.09 -18.29
C CYS A 106 -5.15 5.77 -18.98
N THR A 107 -4.35 5.34 -19.96
CA THR A 107 -4.56 4.08 -20.67
C THR A 107 -4.31 2.83 -19.82
N ARG A 108 -3.60 3.00 -18.68
CA ARG A 108 -3.32 1.96 -17.69
C ARG A 108 -3.88 2.31 -16.31
N GLU A 109 -5.12 2.80 -16.29
CA GLU A 109 -5.87 3.05 -15.06
C GLU A 109 -5.95 1.80 -14.16
N ASP A 110 -5.95 0.60 -14.75
CA ASP A 110 -5.88 -0.68 -14.04
C ASP A 110 -4.66 -0.77 -13.10
N LEU A 111 -3.49 -0.25 -13.51
CA LEU A 111 -2.30 -0.22 -12.66
C LEU A 111 -2.45 0.79 -11.53
N ILE A 112 -2.99 1.98 -11.81
CA ILE A 112 -3.28 3.03 -10.82
C ILE A 112 -4.23 2.49 -9.75
N GLU A 113 -5.28 1.79 -10.15
CA GLU A 113 -6.22 1.17 -9.22
C GLU A 113 -5.54 0.17 -8.29
N LYS A 114 -4.62 -0.68 -8.80
CA LYS A 114 -3.90 -1.63 -7.96
C LYS A 114 -2.90 -0.97 -7.02
N VAL A 115 -2.18 0.05 -7.48
CA VAL A 115 -1.31 0.84 -6.60
C VAL A 115 -2.12 1.44 -5.45
N ASN A 116 -3.29 2.00 -5.76
CA ASN A 116 -4.21 2.53 -4.76
C ASN A 116 -4.68 1.48 -3.73
N ILE A 117 -4.98 0.26 -4.15
CA ILE A 117 -5.28 -0.85 -3.22
C ILE A 117 -4.09 -1.18 -2.32
N ILE A 118 -2.86 -1.21 -2.86
CA ILE A 118 -1.65 -1.48 -2.07
C ILE A 118 -1.45 -0.37 -1.01
N MET A 119 -1.70 0.88 -1.38
CA MET A 119 -1.67 2.01 -0.44
C MET A 119 -2.75 1.90 0.64
N ASP A 120 -3.95 1.43 0.29
CA ASP A 120 -5.02 1.15 1.26
C ASP A 120 -4.60 0.08 2.28
N VAL A 121 -3.94 -0.99 1.83
CA VAL A 121 -3.36 -2.00 2.73
C VAL A 121 -2.33 -1.38 3.68
N LEU A 122 -1.43 -0.55 3.17
CA LEU A 122 -0.45 0.15 4.00
C LEU A 122 -1.10 1.04 5.06
N CYS A 123 -2.16 1.78 4.70
CA CYS A 123 -2.93 2.58 5.66
C CYS A 123 -3.48 1.71 6.79
N ILE A 124 -4.04 0.54 6.48
CA ILE A 124 -4.58 -0.37 7.48
C ILE A 124 -3.46 -0.99 8.34
N MET A 125 -2.30 -1.33 7.76
CA MET A 125 -1.13 -1.81 8.50
C MET A 125 -0.62 -0.76 9.49
N MET A 126 -0.55 0.50 9.06
CA MET A 126 -0.16 1.63 9.91
C MET A 126 -1.14 1.83 11.05
N TRP A 127 -2.44 1.72 10.77
CA TRP A 127 -3.47 1.81 11.81
C TRP A 127 -3.42 0.65 12.81
N LYS A 128 -3.19 -0.59 12.35
CA LYS A 128 -2.95 -1.76 13.23
C LYS A 128 -1.73 -1.54 14.12
N CYS A 129 -0.66 -0.92 13.59
CA CYS A 129 0.53 -0.58 14.38
C CYS A 129 0.25 0.40 15.53
N GLN A 130 -0.81 1.21 15.44
CA GLN A 130 -1.23 2.14 16.50
C GLN A 130 -2.13 1.47 17.56
N GLY A 131 -2.38 0.16 17.45
CA GLY A 131 -3.28 -0.57 18.35
C GLY A 131 -4.75 -0.53 17.94
N GLY A 132 -5.05 -0.13 16.70
CA GLY A 132 -6.40 -0.26 16.12
C GLY A 132 -6.84 -1.73 16.06
N ARG A 133 -8.03 -2.03 16.60
CA ARG A 133 -8.53 -3.43 16.76
C ARG A 133 -9.72 -3.82 15.89
N GLN A 134 -10.36 -2.88 15.22
CA GLN A 134 -11.63 -3.07 14.50
C GLN A 134 -11.66 -2.39 13.13
N CYS A 135 -11.12 -3.06 12.12
CA CYS A 135 -11.74 -2.98 10.81
C CYS A 135 -12.31 -4.37 10.58
N LYS A 136 -13.64 -4.46 10.52
CA LYS A 136 -14.32 -5.60 9.95
C LYS A 136 -14.96 -5.09 8.65
N PRO A 137 -14.80 -5.81 7.53
CA PRO A 137 -15.52 -5.51 6.30
C PRO A 137 -17.04 -5.45 6.51
#